data_AF-A0A419RU91-F1
#
_entry.id   AF-A0A419RU91-F1
#
_cell.length_a   1.000
_cell.length_b   1.000
_cell.length_c   1.000
_cell.angle_alpha   90.00
_cell.angle_beta   90.00
_cell.angle_gamma   90.00
#
_symmetry.space_group_name_H-M   'P 1'
#
loop_
_entity.id
_entity.type
_entity.pdbx_description
1 polymer ?
#
loop_
_entity_poly.entity_id
_entity_poly.type
_entity_poly.pdbx_seq_one_letter_code
_entity_poly.pdbx_strand_id
1 'polypeptide(L)'
;MASKGLKRFPTHHGHGDVGVSRYFVLYVAQAGWFVLGFYLYSVAYWPSSCQPSDLVEVYACSPHLPSDGGGWREAALLTWLWATPILIALEISRRVNRSEG
;
A
#
# COMPACT_ATOMS: atom_id res chain seq x y z
N MET A 1 -28.20 40.16 4.34
CA MET A 1 -27.07 39.87 5.26
C MET A 1 -26.89 38.37 5.33
N ALA A 2 -25.81 37.82 4.76
CA ALA A 2 -25.32 36.49 5.09
C ALA A 2 -23.81 36.49 4.84
N SER A 3 -23.06 36.63 5.93
CA SER A 3 -21.60 36.67 5.96
C SER A 3 -21.04 35.31 5.51
N LYS A 4 -20.39 35.28 4.34
CA LYS A 4 -19.48 34.20 3.94
C LYS A 4 -18.24 34.28 4.82
N GLY A 5 -18.30 33.67 6.00
CA GLY A 5 -17.16 33.53 6.89
C GLY A 5 -16.09 32.64 6.27
N LEU A 6 -15.10 33.25 5.61
CA LEU A 6 -13.85 32.62 5.22
C LEU A 6 -13.18 32.03 6.47
N LYS A 7 -13.17 30.69 6.61
CA LYS A 7 -12.36 30.02 7.63
C LYS A 7 -10.93 29.85 7.13
N ARG A 8 -10.02 30.41 7.93
CA ARG A 8 -8.65 30.83 7.63
C ARG A 8 -7.68 29.66 7.51
N PHE A 9 -6.75 29.85 6.57
CA PHE A 9 -5.66 29.01 6.11
C PHE A 9 -4.29 29.49 6.69
N PRO A 10 -3.68 28.90 7.74
CA PRO A 10 -2.40 29.36 8.30
C PRO A 10 -1.17 29.35 7.37
N THR A 11 -1.14 28.55 6.30
CA THR A 11 -0.53 28.87 4.98
C THR A 11 -1.31 28.22 3.83
N HIS A 12 -2.59 27.95 4.12
CA HIS A 12 -3.48 26.91 3.61
C HIS A 12 -3.85 25.77 4.59
N HIS A 13 -4.33 26.07 5.82
CA HIS A 13 -5.31 25.18 6.50
C HIS A 13 -6.76 25.51 6.13
N GLY A 14 -7.25 24.79 5.14
CA GLY A 14 -8.65 24.81 4.80
C GLY A 14 -9.16 23.47 5.20
N HIS A 15 -10.24 23.45 5.95
CA HIS A 15 -11.22 22.39 5.78
C HIS A 15 -11.84 22.57 4.40
N GLY A 16 -11.06 22.30 3.35
CA GLY A 16 -11.64 21.95 2.07
C GLY A 16 -12.31 20.62 2.31
N ASP A 17 -13.65 20.60 2.22
CA ASP A 17 -14.41 19.36 2.17
C ASP A 17 -13.68 18.46 1.17
N VAL A 18 -13.05 17.41 1.69
CA VAL A 18 -12.31 16.49 0.85
C VAL A 18 -13.38 15.74 0.10
N GLY A 19 -13.68 16.24 -1.10
CA GLY A 19 -14.79 15.76 -1.91
C GLY A 19 -14.72 14.24 -2.00
N VAL A 20 -15.89 13.59 -1.97
CA VAL A 20 -16.04 12.13 -2.00
C VAL A 20 -15.17 11.49 -3.10
N SER A 21 -14.95 12.21 -4.21
CA SER A 21 -14.04 11.83 -5.29
C SER A 21 -12.62 11.50 -4.83
N ARG A 22 -12.03 12.25 -3.90
CA ARG A 22 -10.66 12.00 -3.41
C ARG A 22 -10.59 10.72 -2.59
N TYR A 23 -11.54 10.52 -1.67
CA TYR A 23 -11.61 9.27 -0.92
C TYR A 23 -11.84 8.07 -1.83
N PHE A 24 -12.74 8.21 -2.81
CA PHE A 24 -13.00 7.18 -3.81
C PHE A 24 -11.72 6.78 -4.55
N VAL A 25 -10.96 7.73 -5.10
CA VAL A 25 -9.70 7.45 -5.79
C VAL A 25 -8.69 6.76 -4.88
N LEU A 26 -8.59 7.17 -3.60
CA LEU A 26 -7.69 6.52 -2.63
C LEU A 26 -8.09 5.07 -2.35
N TYR A 27 -9.38 4.77 -2.26
CA TYR A 27 -9.85 3.39 -2.07
C TYR A 27 -9.69 2.55 -3.34
N VAL A 28 -9.91 3.12 -4.52
CA VAL A 28 -9.63 2.46 -5.80
C VAL A 28 -8.15 2.14 -5.94
N ALA A 29 -7.26 3.07 -5.57
CA ALA A 29 -5.82 2.84 -5.57
C ALA A 29 -5.42 1.72 -4.61
N GLN A 30 -5.99 1.69 -3.40
CA GLN A 30 -5.78 0.59 -2.45
C GLN A 30 -6.27 -0.76 -3.00
N ALA A 31 -7.48 -0.81 -3.57
CA ALA A 31 -8.00 -2.02 -4.20
C ALA A 31 -7.09 -2.47 -5.35
N GLY A 32 -6.66 -1.54 -6.21
CA GLY A 32 -5.71 -1.79 -7.29
C GLY A 32 -4.37 -2.33 -6.78
N TRP A 33 -3.87 -1.83 -5.65
CA TRP A 33 -2.67 -2.34 -5.02
C TRP A 33 -2.80 -3.80 -4.56
N PHE A 34 -3.93 -4.19 -3.95
CA PHE A 34 -4.18 -5.58 -3.58
C PHE A 34 -4.38 -6.50 -4.78
N VAL A 35 -5.11 -6.03 -5.80
CA VAL A 35 -5.30 -6.77 -7.06
C VAL A 35 -3.96 -6.98 -7.75
N LEU A 36 -3.09 -5.97 -7.77
CA LEU A 36 -1.73 -6.09 -8.32
C LEU A 36 -0.92 -7.16 -7.57
N GLY A 37 -0.96 -7.16 -6.24
CA GLY A 37 -0.28 -8.18 -5.43
C GLY A 37 -0.76 -9.59 -5.72
N PHE A 38 -2.07 -9.79 -5.76
CA PHE A 38 -2.68 -11.08 -6.10
C PHE A 38 -2.30 -11.54 -7.51
N TYR A 39 -2.37 -10.62 -8.48
CA TYR A 39 -1.96 -10.90 -9.85
C TYR A 39 -0.50 -11.35 -9.89
N LEU A 40 0.42 -10.57 -9.31
CA LEU A 40 1.84 -10.89 -9.25
C LEU A 40 2.10 -12.25 -8.58
N TYR A 41 1.41 -12.54 -7.47
CA TYR A 41 1.52 -13.82 -6.77
C TYR A 41 1.07 -14.99 -7.66
N SER A 42 -0.01 -14.82 -8.43
CA SER A 42 -0.53 -15.86 -9.33
C SER A 42 0.33 -16.13 -10.56
N VAL A 43 1.10 -15.14 -11.03
CA VAL A 43 1.94 -15.25 -12.23
C VAL A 43 3.41 -15.44 -11.94
N ALA A 44 3.84 -15.29 -10.69
CA ALA A 44 5.23 -15.49 -10.28
C ALA A 44 5.56 -16.98 -10.18
N TYR A 45 6.77 -17.33 -10.57
CA TYR A 45 7.27 -18.69 -10.42
C TYR A 45 7.86 -18.91 -9.01
N TRP A 46 7.35 -19.93 -8.32
CA TRP A 46 7.90 -20.39 -7.05
C TRP A 46 8.63 -21.73 -7.26
N PRO A 47 9.93 -21.81 -6.94
CA PRO A 47 10.68 -23.05 -7.08
C PRO A 47 10.19 -24.09 -6.05
N SER A 48 10.28 -25.38 -6.40
CA SER A 48 9.85 -26.49 -5.53
C SER A 48 10.64 -26.57 -4.21
N SER A 49 11.84 -25.99 -4.15
CA SER A 49 12.64 -25.85 -2.93
C SER A 49 12.08 -24.81 -1.94
N CYS A 50 11.22 -23.91 -2.42
CA CYS A 50 10.65 -22.81 -1.65
C CYS A 50 9.19 -22.56 -2.08
N GLN A 51 8.39 -23.63 -2.06
CA GLN A 51 6.97 -23.57 -2.36
C GLN A 51 6.19 -23.27 -1.07
N PRO A 52 5.62 -22.06 -0.91
CA PRO A 52 5.06 -21.64 0.36
C PRO A 52 3.74 -22.37 0.65
N SER A 53 3.61 -23.02 1.82
CA SER A 53 2.33 -23.52 2.33
C SER A 53 1.56 -22.47 3.10
N ASP A 54 2.27 -21.53 3.72
CA ASP A 54 1.73 -20.53 4.64
C ASP A 54 2.29 -19.14 4.39
N LEU A 55 1.60 -18.11 4.89
CA LEU A 55 2.00 -16.70 4.71
C LEU A 55 3.40 -16.40 5.28
N VAL A 56 3.81 -17.09 6.35
CA VAL A 56 5.16 -16.93 6.93
C VAL A 56 6.23 -17.42 5.94
N GLU A 57 5.99 -18.56 5.29
CA GLU A 57 6.90 -19.11 4.29
C GLU A 57 6.95 -18.23 3.04
N VAL A 58 5.84 -17.59 2.65
CA VAL A 58 5.86 -16.59 1.56
C VAL A 58 6.89 -15.50 1.84
N TYR A 59 6.93 -14.97 3.06
CA TYR A 59 7.93 -13.96 3.44
C TYR A 59 9.34 -14.53 3.55
N ALA A 60 9.51 -15.73 4.13
CA ALA A 60 10.81 -16.38 4.28
C ALA A 60 11.46 -16.73 2.93
N CYS A 61 10.65 -17.21 1.96
CA CYS A 61 11.09 -17.53 0.61
C CYS A 61 11.14 -16.31 -0.31
N SER A 62 10.52 -15.18 0.06
CA SER A 62 10.48 -13.98 -0.79
C SER A 62 11.85 -13.48 -1.28
N PRO A 63 12.95 -13.50 -0.48
CA PRO A 63 14.25 -13.02 -0.95
C PRO A 63 14.85 -13.85 -2.10
N HIS A 64 14.41 -15.10 -2.26
CA HIS A 64 14.88 -16.01 -3.30
C HIS A 64 14.14 -15.83 -4.64
N LEU A 65 12.97 -15.17 -4.63
CA LEU A 65 12.15 -14.91 -5.84
C LEU A 65 12.97 -14.35 -7.02
N PRO A 66 13.79 -13.30 -6.85
CA PRO A 66 14.53 -12.73 -7.99
C PRO A 66 15.70 -13.62 -8.44
N SER A 67 16.23 -14.46 -7.55
CA SER A 67 17.40 -15.30 -7.82
C SER A 67 17.04 -16.55 -8.62
N ASP A 68 15.92 -17.19 -8.30
CA ASP A 68 15.53 -18.47 -8.91
C ASP A 68 14.65 -18.29 -10.15
N GLY A 69 13.86 -17.22 -10.22
CA GLY A 69 12.98 -16.90 -11.35
C GLY A 69 13.55 -15.87 -12.33
N GLY A 70 14.45 -14.99 -11.87
CA GLY A 70 15.18 -14.00 -12.70
C GLY A 70 14.32 -12.95 -13.44
N GLY A 71 12.99 -13.01 -13.34
CA GLY A 71 12.07 -12.19 -14.10
C GLY A 71 11.61 -10.92 -13.36
N TRP A 72 11.04 -10.01 -14.14
CA TRP A 72 10.49 -8.76 -13.60
C TRP A 72 9.27 -9.00 -12.68
N ARG A 73 8.56 -10.12 -12.87
CA ARG A 73 7.36 -10.47 -12.10
C ARG A 73 7.72 -10.83 -10.67
N GLU A 74 8.77 -11.63 -10.51
CA GLU A 74 9.32 -12.09 -9.24
C GLU A 74 9.91 -10.93 -8.45
N ALA A 75 10.67 -10.04 -9.13
CA ALA A 75 11.20 -8.81 -8.54
C ALA A 75 10.07 -7.84 -8.11
N ALA A 76 9.01 -7.73 -8.91
CA ALA A 76 7.85 -6.91 -8.58
C ALA A 76 7.07 -7.50 -7.38
N LEU A 77 6.91 -8.83 -7.32
CA LEU A 77 6.26 -9.51 -6.19
C LEU A 77 7.04 -9.33 -4.90
N LEU A 78 8.38 -9.50 -4.93
CA LEU A 78 9.24 -9.20 -3.79
C LEU A 78 9.01 -7.75 -3.33
N THR A 79 9.08 -6.79 -4.26
CA THR A 79 8.87 -5.38 -3.93
C THR A 79 7.51 -5.15 -3.30
N TRP A 80 6.46 -5.77 -3.83
CA TRP A 80 5.10 -5.65 -3.30
C TRP A 80 4.98 -6.24 -1.87
N LEU A 81 5.54 -7.43 -1.64
CA LEU A 81 5.56 -8.08 -0.33
C LEU A 81 6.26 -7.24 0.73
N TRP A 82 7.36 -6.57 0.39
CA TRP A 82 8.09 -5.75 1.35
C TRP A 82 7.58 -4.31 1.46
N ALA A 83 6.97 -3.77 0.40
CA ALA A 83 6.33 -2.46 0.45
C ALA A 83 5.05 -2.45 1.29
N THR A 84 4.23 -3.51 1.24
CA THR A 84 2.97 -3.58 1.98
C THR A 84 3.10 -3.38 3.50
N PRO A 85 3.97 -4.08 4.25
CA PRO A 85 4.12 -3.87 5.68
C PRO A 85 4.67 -2.48 6.01
N ILE A 86 5.54 -1.92 5.15
CA ILE A 86 6.05 -0.56 5.32
C ILE A 86 4.92 0.46 5.18
N LEU A 87 4.09 0.34 4.13
CA LEU A 87 2.95 1.23 3.91
C LEU A 87 1.94 1.16 5.07
N ILE A 88 1.68 -0.04 5.57
CA ILE A 88 0.82 -0.25 6.75
C ILE A 88 1.43 0.42 7.99
N ALA A 89 2.72 0.20 8.26
CA ALA A 89 3.41 0.81 9.40
C ALA A 89 3.39 2.34 9.33
N LEU A 90 3.61 2.91 8.14
CA LEU A 90 3.55 4.36 7.92
C LEU A 90 2.14 4.92 8.11
N GLU A 91 1.10 4.20 7.70
CA GLU A 91 -0.28 4.59 7.94
C GLU A 91 -0.65 4.53 9.42
N ILE A 92 -0.19 3.50 10.14
CA ILE A 92 -0.36 3.40 11.60
C ILE A 92 0.35 4.58 12.29
N SER A 93 1.63 4.81 11.97
CA SER A 93 2.41 5.93 12.50
C SER A 93 1.71 7.27 12.28
N ARG A 94 1.17 7.49 11.06
CA ARG A 94 0.41 8.70 10.73
C ARG A 94 -0.85 8.85 11.57
N ARG A 95 -1.57 7.76 11.82
CA ARG A 95 -2.79 7.79 12.66
C ARG A 95 -2.49 8.03 14.12
N VAL A 96 -1.43 7.41 14.65
CA VAL A 96 -0.98 7.62 16.05
C VAL A 96 -0.58 9.06 16.26
N ASN A 97 0.28 9.62 15.39
CA ASN A 97 0.73 11.01 15.51
C ASN A 97 -0.43 12.01 15.39
N ARG A 98 -1.46 11.71 14.60
CA ARG A 98 -2.69 12.54 14.51
C ARG A 98 -3.61 12.42 15.74
N SER A 99 -3.42 11.40 16.57
CA SER A 99 -4.22 11.21 17.80
C SER A 99 -3.63 11.93 19.00
N GLU A 100 -2.36 12.31 18.95
CA GLU A 100 -1.62 12.95 20.06
C GLU A 100 -1.59 14.49 19.97
N GLY A 101 -2.13 15.09 18.89
CA GLY A 101 -2.19 16.55 18.69
C GLY A 101 -3.59 17.05 18.40
#